data_AF-A0A2D8ATP3-F1
#
_entry.id   AF-A0A2D8ATP3-F1
#
_cell.length_a   1.000
_cell.length_b   1.000
_cell.length_c   1.000
_cell.angle_alpha   90.00
_cell.angle_beta   90.00
_cell.angle_gamma   90.00
#
_symmetry.space_group_name_H-M   'P 1'
#
loop_
_entity.id
_entity.type
_entity.pdbx_description
1 polymer ?
#
loop_
_entity_poly.entity_id
_entity_poly.type
_entity_poly.pdbx_seq_one_letter_code
_entity_poly.pdbx_strand_id
1 'polypeptide(L)' 'MPKAPEEMTWDQLVGEYNDLKLGHGGLRTKDIQYKHALEDEIHFRETKGYVEMTPQEIEDEMIETKQINERYLNKGGK' A
#
# COMPACT_ATOMS: atom_id res chain seq x y z
N MET A 1 5.81 10.94 -8.51
CA MET A 1 6.21 9.58 -8.10
C MET A 1 4.95 8.73 -8.06
N PRO A 2 4.99 7.41 -8.32
CA PRO A 2 3.85 6.55 -8.02
C PRO A 2 3.45 6.75 -6.55
N LYS A 3 2.15 6.65 -6.24
CA LYS A 3 1.66 6.75 -4.86
C LYS A 3 2.32 5.64 -4.03
N ALA A 4 2.55 5.89 -2.74
CA ALA A 4 3.00 4.83 -1.86
C ALA A 4 1.90 3.75 -1.76
N PRO A 5 2.26 2.44 -1.65
CA PRO A 5 1.28 1.37 -1.50
C PRO A 5 0.28 1.62 -0.36
N GLU A 6 0.77 2.19 0.74
CA GLU A 6 0.00 2.52 1.94
C GLU A 6 -1.10 3.56 1.66
N GLU A 7 -0.93 4.42 0.65
CA GLU A 7 -1.90 5.46 0.25
C GLU A 7 -2.97 4.95 -0.74
N MET A 8 -2.86 3.71 -1.20
CA MET A 8 -3.73 3.14 -2.23
C MET A 8 -4.92 2.40 -1.63
N THR A 9 -6.08 2.50 -2.29
CA THR A 9 -7.22 1.63 -1.99
C THR A 9 -6.89 0.16 -2.30
N TRP A 10 -7.63 -0.77 -1.71
CA TRP A 10 -7.42 -2.20 -1.95
C TRP A 10 -7.48 -2.57 -3.45
N ASP A 11 -8.50 -2.08 -4.16
CA ASP A 11 -8.63 -2.31 -5.61
C ASP A 11 -7.43 -1.77 -6.40
N GLN A 12 -6.87 -0.62 -6.00
CA GLN A 12 -5.69 -0.05 -6.63
C GLN A 12 -4.44 -0.88 -6.36
N LEU A 13 -4.22 -1.30 -5.10
CA LEU A 13 -3.11 -2.17 -4.72
C LEU A 13 -3.10 -3.47 -5.53
N VAL A 14 -4.24 -4.16 -5.55
CA VAL A 14 -4.40 -5.43 -6.24
C VAL A 14 -4.30 -5.25 -7.76
N GLY A 15 -4.86 -4.15 -8.30
CA GLY A 15 -4.73 -3.79 -9.70
C GLY A 15 -3.27 -3.60 -10.12
N GLU A 16 -2.53 -2.73 -9.42
CA GLU A 16 -1.12 -2.47 -9.74
C GLU A 16 -0.23 -3.70 -9.52
N TYR A 17 -0.46 -4.48 -8.46
CA TYR A 17 0.26 -5.73 -8.25
C TYR A 17 0.03 -6.72 -9.39
N ASN A 18 -1.21 -6.87 -9.86
CA ASN A 18 -1.54 -7.76 -10.96
C ASN A 18 -0.94 -7.29 -12.29
N ASP A 19 -0.96 -5.99 -12.58
CA ASP A 19 -0.34 -5.41 -13.77
C ASP A 19 1.17 -5.67 -13.80
N LEU A 20 1.86 -5.45 -12.67
CA LEU A 20 3.29 -5.75 -12.53
C LEU A 20 3.59 -7.24 -12.57
N LYS A 21 2.67 -8.08 -12.07
CA LYS A 21 2.80 -9.55 -12.14
C LYS A 21 2.66 -10.07 -13.57
N LEU A 22 1.81 -9.47 -14.39
CA LEU A 22 1.62 -9.82 -15.80
C LEU A 22 2.81 -9.43 -16.68
N GLY A 23 3.63 -8.46 -16.25
CA GLY A 23 4.98 -8.26 -16.77
C GLY A 23 5.03 -7.82 -18.24
N HIS A 24 4.11 -6.94 -18.65
CA HIS A 24 4.13 -6.38 -20.00
C HIS A 24 5.37 -5.47 -20.20
N GLY A 25 6.35 -5.94 -20.98
CA GLY A 25 7.37 -5.06 -21.58
C GLY A 25 8.70 -4.89 -20.83
N GLY A 26 9.09 -5.82 -19.96
CA GLY A 26 10.42 -5.83 -19.34
C GLY A 26 10.47 -4.96 -18.07
N LEU A 27 10.23 -5.61 -16.93
CA LEU A 27 10.31 -4.99 -15.62
C LEU A 27 11.75 -4.59 -15.30
N ARG A 28 11.95 -3.35 -14.84
CA ARG A 28 13.22 -2.87 -14.30
C ARG A 28 13.35 -3.29 -12.84
N THR A 29 14.56 -3.25 -12.29
CA THR A 29 14.80 -3.54 -10.86
C THR A 29 13.91 -2.70 -9.93
N LYS A 30 13.64 -1.44 -10.28
CA LYS A 30 12.74 -0.57 -9.50
C LYS A 30 11.29 -1.05 -9.50
N ASP A 31 10.83 -1.61 -10.62
CA ASP A 31 9.47 -2.14 -10.74
C ASP A 31 9.34 -3.42 -9.92
N ILE A 32 10.39 -4.24 -9.84
CA ILE A 32 10.45 -5.43 -8.97
C ILE A 32 10.40 -5.02 -7.49
N GLN A 33 11.19 -4.02 -7.09
CA GLN A 33 11.15 -3.50 -5.72
C GLN A 33 9.77 -2.95 -5.37
N TYR A 34 9.16 -2.23 -6.30
CA TYR A 34 7.81 -1.68 -6.11
C TYR A 34 6.76 -2.79 -6.01
N LYS A 35 6.85 -3.82 -6.85
CA LYS A 35 6.00 -5.01 -6.77
C LYS A 35 6.07 -5.68 -5.40
N HIS A 36 7.28 -5.84 -4.83
CA HIS A 36 7.43 -6.39 -3.48
C HIS A 36 6.81 -5.48 -2.42
N ALA A 37 6.94 -4.16 -2.55
CA ALA A 37 6.27 -3.24 -1.62
C ALA A 37 4.73 -3.34 -1.68
N LEU A 38 4.16 -3.53 -2.88
CA LEU A 38 2.72 -3.80 -3.04
C LEU A 38 2.33 -5.15 -2.43
N GLU A 39 3.15 -6.18 -2.63
CA GLU A 39 2.91 -7.52 -2.07
C GLU A 39 2.92 -7.53 -0.54
N ASP A 40 3.89 -6.83 0.07
CA ASP A 40 3.99 -6.68 1.52
C ASP A 40 2.77 -5.96 2.10
N GLU A 41 2.31 -4.89 1.44
CA GLU A 41 1.12 -4.13 1.86
C GLU A 41 -0.17 -4.95 1.71
N ILE A 42 -0.32 -5.67 0.60
CA ILE A 42 -1.46 -6.58 0.38
C ILE A 42 -1.49 -7.62 1.51
N HIS A 43 -0.36 -8.26 1.78
CA HIS A 43 -0.27 -9.27 2.83
C HIS A 43 -0.52 -8.67 4.22
N PHE A 44 -0.02 -7.47 4.50
CA PHE A 44 -0.30 -6.76 5.74
C PHE A 44 -1.80 -6.54 5.94
N ARG A 45 -2.51 -6.05 4.92
CA ARG A 45 -3.97 -5.83 5.00
C ARG A 45 -4.74 -7.13 5.14
N GLU A 46 -4.36 -8.20 4.44
CA GLU A 46 -5.00 -9.52 4.61
C GLU A 46 -4.81 -10.07 6.03
N THR A 47 -3.59 -10.00 6.56
CA THR A 47 -3.27 -10.54 7.89
C THR A 47 -3.92 -9.76 9.03
N LYS A 48 -4.14 -8.46 8.84
CA LYS A 48 -4.82 -7.59 9.81
C LYS A 48 -6.34 -7.51 9.62
N GLY A 49 -6.86 -7.94 8.48
CA GLY A 49 -8.28 -7.85 8.13
C GLY A 49 -8.69 -6.47 7.60
N TYR A 50 -7.75 -5.70 7.06
CA TYR A 50 -7.95 -4.33 6.56
C TYR A 50 -8.34 -4.25 5.08
N VAL A 51 -8.68 -5.39 4.46
CA VAL A 51 -9.01 -5.48 3.02
C VAL A 51 -10.17 -4.57 2.62
N GLU A 52 -11.17 -4.44 3.49
CA GLU A 52 -12.34 -3.60 3.25
C GLU A 52 -12.18 -2.16 3.77
N MET A 53 -11.03 -1.83 4.36
CA MET A 53 -10.77 -0.52 4.94
C MET A 53 -10.07 0.41 3.96
N THR A 54 -10.44 1.68 4.01
CA THR A 54 -9.70 2.72 3.31
C THR A 54 -8.33 2.94 3.96
N PRO A 55 -7.33 3.45 3.22
CA PRO A 55 -6.04 3.85 3.79
C PRO A 55 -6.17 4.71 5.04
N GLN A 56 -7.12 5.64 5.03
CA GLN A 56 -7.33 6.56 6.15
C GLN A 56 -7.82 5.83 7.40
N GLU A 57 -8.73 4.87 7.26
CA GLU A 57 -9.21 4.04 8.37
C GLU A 57 -8.12 3.13 8.92
N ILE A 58 -7.25 2.59 8.04
CA ILE A 58 -6.09 1.80 8.45
C ILE A 58 -5.12 2.65 9.27
N GLU A 59 -4.80 3.86 8.80
CA GLU A 59 -3.96 4.79 9.54
C GLU A 59 -4.57 5.16 10.90
N ASP A 60 -5.87 5.44 10.94
CA ASP A 60 -6.58 5.77 12.17
C ASP A 60 -6.51 4.59 13.17
N GLU A 61 -6.78 3.36 12.73
CA GLU A 61 -6.68 2.17 13.58
C GLU A 61 -5.25 1.92 14.06
N MET A 62 -4.24 2.12 13.20
CA MET A 62 -2.84 1.98 13.58
C MET A 62 -2.41 3.01 14.63
N ILE A 63 -2.97 4.23 14.60
CA ILE A 63 -2.76 5.26 15.63
C ILE A 63 -3.48 4.88 16.92
N GLU A 64 -4.74 4.46 16.82
CA GLU A 64 -5.55 4.05 17.98
C GLU A 64 -4.92 2.87 18.72
N THR A 65 -4.39 1.90 17.97
CA THR A 65 -3.70 0.71 18.50
C THR A 65 -2.23 0.99 18.87
N LYS A 66 -1.75 2.23 18.71
CA LYS A 66 -0.37 2.67 19.01
C LYS A 66 0.70 1.89 18.23
N GLN A 67 0.37 1.37 17.05
CA GLN A 67 1.35 0.78 16.13
C GLN A 67 2.21 1.85 15.47
N ILE A 68 1.65 3.05 15.26
CA ILE A 68 2.36 4.24 14.77
C ILE A 68 2.06 5.44 15.67
N ASN A 69 3.02 6.37 15.75
CA ASN A 69 2.88 7.59 16.55
C ASN A 69 2.55 8.83 15.70
N GLU A 70 2.66 8.74 14.37
CA GLU A 70 2.48 9.87 13.46
C GLU A 70 1.74 9.43 12.18
N ARG A 71 0.85 10.29 11.68
CA ARG A 71 0.15 10.12 10.40
C ARG A 71 1.15 10.24 9.25
N TYR A 72 1.13 9.28 8.32
CA TYR A 72 2.01 9.25 7.15
C TYR A 72 1.27 9.55 5.85
N LEU A 73 -0.05 9.35 5.78
CA LEU A 73 -0.90 9.71 4.64
C LEU A 73 -1.06 11.24 4.51
N ASN A 74 -0.94 11.97 5.62
CA ASN A 74 -1.17 13.41 5.68
C ASN A 74 0.10 14.27 5.60
N LYS A 75 1.20 13.74 5.03
CA LYS A 75 2.48 14.47 4.84
C LYS A 75 2.45 15.53 3.72
N GLY A 76 1.27 16.06 3.38
CA GLY A 76 1.06 17.14 2.41
C GLY A 76 0.85 18.53 3.02
N GLY A 77 1.05 18.69 4.33
CA GLY A 77 0.79 19.94 5.05
C GLY A 77 2.03 20.80 5.30
N LYS A 78 2.68 21.32 4.25
CA LYS A 78 3.31 22.66 4.20
C LYS A 78 3.88 22.99 2.81
#